data_AF-A0A6H3NIY9-F1
#
_entry.id   AF-A0A6H3NIY9-F1
#
_cell.length_a   1.000
_cell.length_b   1.000
_cell.length_c   1.000
_cell.angle_alpha   90.00
_cell.angle_beta   90.00
_cell.angle_gamma   90.00
#
_symmetry.space_group_name_H-M   'P 1'
#
loop_
_entity.id
_entity.type
_entity.pdbx_description
1 polymer ?
#
loop_
_entity_poly.entity_id
_entity_poly.type
_entity_poly.pdbx_seq_one_letter_code
_entity_poly.pdbx_strand_id
1 'polypeptide(L)'
;MKTILISEGDPTSINYELVVSAFPQLLALGKQHRIYLVRGPHNITVPSLPNLTKPSAEPGFYSLTWSGSKKTRSFVLGKPSANSGKMAYDSLLAAMDVQKELGADLITLPLSKEWVQKAGIKGFRGHTETLAEFYKRPTFMMMSGEKLNVIPLTTHVPLKDVVKELKKFSWKELAKAMTSSRFLKNPKIAYLGLNPHAGEGGKIGDEESTLLAIGAKVLRKAKFSVEGPLSADSAFLPGAKPYDLYLASYHDQGLIPFKLLEGKKGVNITLGLDFTRVSPDHGTAFDIAGKGISDPTGLISCLERLTENTKTKP
;
A
#
# COMPACT_ATOMS: atom_id res chain seq x y z
N MET A 1 -12.65 12.77 14.44
CA MET A 1 -13.37 12.09 13.34
C MET A 1 -12.46 12.03 12.11
N LYS A 2 -12.22 10.86 11.52
CA LYS A 2 -11.41 10.70 10.30
C LYS A 2 -12.31 10.60 9.05
N THR A 3 -11.76 10.95 7.89
CA THR A 3 -12.36 10.66 6.58
C THR A 3 -11.51 9.62 5.87
N ILE A 4 -12.13 8.55 5.39
CA ILE A 4 -11.48 7.43 4.71
C ILE A 4 -12.17 7.20 3.38
N LEU A 5 -11.39 7.16 2.30
CA LEU A 5 -11.85 6.75 0.97
C LEU A 5 -11.41 5.33 0.71
N ILE A 6 -12.23 4.55 0.03
CA ILE A 6 -11.92 3.21 -0.47
C ILE A 6 -12.16 3.23 -1.97
N SER A 7 -11.11 3.20 -2.80
CA SER A 7 -11.32 3.01 -4.24
C SER A 7 -11.69 1.55 -4.49
N GLU A 8 -12.76 1.30 -5.24
CA GLU A 8 -13.33 -0.05 -5.40
C GLU A 8 -12.41 -1.06 -6.10
N GLY A 9 -11.44 -0.58 -6.89
CA GLY A 9 -10.56 -1.45 -7.68
C GLY A 9 -11.33 -2.14 -8.81
N ASP A 10 -10.92 -3.34 -9.24
CA ASP A 10 -11.63 -4.03 -10.32
C ASP A 10 -12.99 -4.58 -9.86
N PRO A 11 -14.12 -4.16 -10.45
CA PRO A 11 -15.45 -4.56 -9.99
C PRO A 11 -15.77 -6.05 -10.24
N THR A 12 -14.98 -6.73 -11.07
CA THR A 12 -15.14 -8.17 -11.35
C THR A 12 -14.29 -9.06 -10.43
N SER A 13 -13.51 -8.45 -9.54
CA SER A 13 -12.62 -9.13 -8.60
C SER A 13 -13.31 -9.50 -7.29
N ILE A 14 -12.56 -10.11 -6.37
CA ILE A 14 -13.02 -10.38 -5.00
C ILE A 14 -13.36 -9.13 -4.18
N ASN A 15 -13.00 -7.93 -4.65
CA ASN A 15 -13.16 -6.68 -3.90
C ASN A 15 -14.58 -6.47 -3.38
N TYR A 16 -15.59 -6.84 -4.17
CA TYR A 16 -16.98 -6.81 -3.75
C TYR A 16 -17.22 -7.69 -2.51
N GLU A 17 -16.77 -8.94 -2.57
CA GLU A 17 -16.92 -9.91 -1.47
C GLU A 17 -16.14 -9.46 -0.22
N LEU A 18 -14.97 -8.83 -0.40
CA LEU A 18 -14.20 -8.27 0.71
C LEU A 18 -14.97 -7.15 1.43
N VAL A 19 -15.58 -6.22 0.67
CA VAL A 19 -16.38 -5.13 1.24
C VAL A 19 -17.62 -5.67 1.93
N VAL A 20 -18.32 -6.63 1.33
CA VAL A 20 -19.50 -7.27 1.95
C VAL A 20 -19.11 -8.02 3.22
N SER A 21 -18.01 -8.76 3.21
CA SER A 21 -17.55 -9.52 4.38
C SER A 21 -17.07 -8.60 5.51
N ALA A 22 -16.46 -7.46 5.17
CA ALA A 22 -16.05 -6.43 6.13
C ALA A 22 -17.17 -5.43 6.50
N PHE A 23 -18.39 -5.63 5.97
CA PHE A 23 -19.49 -4.67 6.12
C PHE A 23 -19.86 -4.37 7.58
N PRO A 24 -19.94 -5.35 8.50
CA PRO A 24 -20.20 -5.08 9.91
C PRO A 24 -19.16 -4.14 10.55
N GLN A 25 -17.88 -4.35 10.25
CA GLN A 25 -16.78 -3.52 10.74
C GLN A 25 -16.83 -2.11 10.11
N LEU A 26 -17.10 -2.01 8.81
CA LEU A 26 -17.25 -0.74 8.11
C LEU A 26 -18.42 0.09 8.69
N LEU A 27 -19.55 -0.55 8.99
CA LEU A 27 -20.68 0.11 9.66
C LEU A 27 -20.32 0.56 11.08
N ALA A 28 -19.63 -0.28 11.85
CA ALA A 28 -19.21 0.06 13.21
C ALA A 28 -18.27 1.28 13.22
N LEU A 29 -17.26 1.29 12.35
CA LEU A 29 -16.34 2.42 12.18
C LEU A 29 -17.06 3.66 11.61
N GLY A 30 -18.02 3.44 10.71
CA GLY A 30 -18.88 4.47 10.15
C GLY A 30 -19.70 5.23 11.20
N LYS A 31 -19.93 4.68 12.40
CA LYS A 31 -20.59 5.45 13.49
C LYS A 31 -19.74 6.62 14.00
N GLN A 32 -18.43 6.58 13.79
CA GLN A 32 -17.47 7.57 14.33
C GLN A 32 -16.65 8.28 13.26
N HIS A 33 -16.68 7.77 12.03
CA HIS A 33 -15.86 8.21 10.91
C HIS A 33 -16.70 8.34 9.64
N ARG A 34 -16.19 9.10 8.67
CA ARG A 34 -16.78 9.19 7.33
C ARG A 34 -16.02 8.23 6.42
N ILE A 35 -16.68 7.19 5.94
CA ILE A 35 -16.08 6.17 5.08
C ILE A 35 -16.83 6.17 3.75
N TYR A 36 -16.09 6.30 2.65
CA TYR A 36 -16.66 6.34 1.31
C TYR A 36 -16.08 5.24 0.45
N LEU A 37 -16.91 4.32 -0.03
CA LEU A 37 -16.58 3.45 -1.16
C LEU A 37 -16.75 4.27 -2.45
N VAL A 38 -15.63 4.70 -3.04
CA VAL A 38 -15.61 5.47 -4.28
C VAL A 38 -15.67 4.50 -5.45
N ARG A 39 -16.78 4.56 -6.20
CA ARG A 39 -17.14 3.53 -7.18
C ARG A 39 -17.96 4.05 -8.34
N GLY A 40 -17.96 3.29 -9.43
CA GLY A 40 -18.61 3.67 -10.67
C GLY A 40 -20.03 3.13 -10.79
N PRO A 41 -20.78 3.58 -11.81
CA PRO A 41 -22.11 3.05 -12.08
C PRO A 41 -22.01 1.66 -12.72
N HIS A 42 -22.31 0.61 -11.95
CA HIS A 42 -22.47 -0.74 -12.48
C HIS A 42 -23.43 -1.59 -11.64
N ASN A 43 -23.83 -2.75 -12.19
CA ASN A 43 -24.84 -3.66 -11.63
C ASN A 43 -24.46 -4.39 -10.32
N ILE A 44 -23.18 -4.38 -9.90
CA ILE A 44 -22.73 -5.11 -8.70
C ILE A 44 -22.89 -4.20 -7.49
N THR A 45 -24.01 -4.28 -6.78
CA THR A 45 -24.33 -3.37 -5.67
C THR A 45 -23.93 -3.95 -4.32
N VAL A 46 -23.48 -3.10 -3.39
CA VAL A 46 -23.32 -3.49 -1.97
C VAL A 46 -24.67 -3.27 -1.30
N PRO A 47 -25.37 -4.32 -0.83
CA PRO A 47 -26.70 -4.17 -0.25
C PRO A 47 -26.70 -3.20 0.92
N SER A 48 -27.77 -2.41 1.05
CA SER A 48 -28.00 -1.49 2.17
C SER A 48 -26.94 -0.39 2.36
N LEU A 49 -26.06 -0.16 1.37
CA LEU A 49 -25.10 0.95 1.39
C LEU A 49 -25.71 2.19 0.73
N PRO A 50 -25.97 3.30 1.47
CA PRO A 50 -26.55 4.49 0.87
C PRO A 50 -25.60 5.08 -0.18
N ASN A 51 -26.13 5.42 -1.35
CA ASN A 51 -25.36 5.99 -2.44
C ASN A 51 -25.50 7.51 -2.50
N LEU A 52 -24.36 8.20 -2.47
CA LEU A 52 -24.28 9.65 -2.52
C LEU A 52 -23.64 10.09 -3.84
N THR A 53 -23.98 11.31 -4.26
CA THR A 53 -23.33 12.02 -5.37
C THR A 53 -22.35 13.10 -4.88
N LYS A 54 -22.38 13.41 -3.58
CA LYS A 54 -21.50 14.34 -2.90
C LYS A 54 -21.17 13.81 -1.49
N PRO A 55 -19.99 14.11 -0.93
CA PRO A 55 -19.63 13.70 0.43
C PRO A 55 -20.61 14.22 1.49
N SER A 56 -20.88 13.42 2.52
CA SER A 56 -21.67 13.81 3.70
C SER A 56 -20.81 14.55 4.75
N ALA A 57 -21.44 15.43 5.51
CA ALA A 57 -20.85 15.99 6.72
C ALA A 57 -20.89 14.99 7.90
N GLU A 58 -21.91 14.12 7.90
CA GLU A 58 -22.17 13.17 8.98
C GLU A 58 -21.30 11.91 8.88
N PRO A 59 -20.91 11.32 10.01
CA PRO A 59 -20.28 10.00 10.02
C PRO A 59 -21.20 8.97 9.36
N GLY A 60 -20.59 7.98 8.73
CA GLY A 60 -21.30 6.86 8.13
C GLY A 60 -20.43 6.12 7.14
N PHE A 61 -20.94 4.99 6.66
CA PHE A 61 -20.37 4.28 5.53
C PHE A 61 -21.29 4.50 4.33
N TYR A 62 -20.74 5.08 3.26
CA TYR A 62 -21.49 5.48 2.07
C TYR A 62 -20.81 4.96 0.81
N SER A 63 -21.60 4.69 -0.22
CA SER A 63 -21.11 4.65 -1.59
C SER A 63 -21.04 6.08 -2.12
N LEU A 64 -19.96 6.44 -2.81
CA LEU A 64 -19.83 7.73 -3.49
C LEU A 64 -19.63 7.46 -4.99
N THR A 65 -20.70 7.68 -5.77
CA THR A 65 -20.63 7.54 -7.22
C THR A 65 -20.06 8.82 -7.83
N TRP A 66 -18.97 8.73 -8.59
CA TRP A 66 -18.42 9.90 -9.26
C TRP A 66 -19.25 10.27 -10.49
N SER A 67 -19.35 11.57 -10.77
CA SER A 67 -20.23 12.15 -11.79
C SER A 67 -19.80 11.87 -13.25
N GLY A 68 -18.64 11.26 -13.45
CA GLY A 68 -17.99 11.14 -14.77
C GLY A 68 -18.64 10.13 -15.72
N SER A 69 -19.52 9.24 -15.24
CA SER A 69 -20.30 8.36 -16.11
C SER A 69 -21.73 8.22 -15.61
N LYS A 70 -22.70 8.45 -16.50
CA LYS A 70 -24.13 8.20 -16.21
C LYS A 70 -24.60 6.82 -16.67
N LYS A 71 -23.78 6.10 -17.44
CA LYS A 71 -24.17 4.81 -18.03
C LYS A 71 -23.75 3.67 -17.12
N THR A 72 -24.74 3.04 -16.51
CA THR A 72 -24.55 1.80 -15.74
C THR A 72 -23.97 0.70 -16.63
N ARG A 73 -22.84 0.14 -16.21
CA ARG A 73 -22.22 -1.03 -16.86
C ARG A 73 -22.70 -2.33 -16.23
N SER A 74 -22.68 -3.40 -17.02
CA SER A 74 -22.95 -4.75 -16.53
C SER A 74 -21.64 -5.53 -16.46
N PHE A 75 -21.35 -6.09 -15.30
CA PHE A 75 -20.19 -6.91 -15.00
C PHE A 75 -20.64 -8.23 -14.36
N VAL A 76 -19.79 -9.24 -14.51
CA VAL A 76 -19.94 -10.56 -13.90
C VAL A 76 -18.68 -10.84 -13.10
N LEU A 77 -18.82 -11.28 -11.85
CA LEU A 77 -17.69 -11.64 -11.00
C LEU A 77 -16.86 -12.74 -11.67
N GLY A 78 -15.53 -12.62 -11.57
CA GLY A 78 -14.55 -13.51 -12.17
C GLY A 78 -14.38 -13.39 -13.68
N LYS A 79 -15.09 -12.46 -14.35
CA LYS A 79 -14.97 -12.22 -15.79
C LYS A 79 -14.40 -10.83 -16.08
N PRO A 80 -13.08 -10.61 -15.87
CA PRO A 80 -12.47 -9.32 -16.11
C PRO A 80 -12.46 -8.95 -17.60
N SER A 81 -12.46 -7.65 -17.86
CA SER A 81 -12.50 -7.11 -19.22
C SER A 81 -11.79 -5.75 -19.29
N ALA A 82 -11.52 -5.26 -20.51
CA ALA A 82 -11.06 -3.89 -20.70
C ALA A 82 -12.00 -2.86 -20.04
N ASN A 83 -13.31 -3.15 -20.02
CA ASN A 83 -14.29 -2.30 -19.38
C ASN A 83 -14.23 -2.32 -17.85
N SER A 84 -13.88 -3.45 -17.23
CA SER A 84 -13.69 -3.53 -15.77
C SER A 84 -12.37 -2.88 -15.36
N GLY A 85 -11.31 -3.09 -16.13
CA GLY A 85 -10.04 -2.39 -15.95
C GLY A 85 -10.18 -0.87 -16.04
N LYS A 86 -10.94 -0.38 -17.04
CA LYS A 86 -11.27 1.05 -17.11
C LYS A 86 -12.02 1.54 -15.87
N MET A 87 -13.03 0.79 -15.42
CA MET A 87 -13.81 1.16 -14.23
C MET A 87 -12.93 1.26 -12.99
N ALA A 88 -12.03 0.29 -12.82
CA ALA A 88 -11.07 0.27 -11.71
C ALA A 88 -10.19 1.52 -11.69
N TYR A 89 -9.63 1.87 -12.84
CA TYR A 89 -8.77 3.05 -12.97
C TYR A 89 -9.55 4.35 -12.78
N ASP A 90 -10.74 4.47 -13.37
CA ASP A 90 -11.60 5.63 -13.18
C ASP A 90 -11.98 5.82 -11.70
N SER A 91 -12.23 4.73 -10.96
CA SER A 91 -12.52 4.77 -9.51
C SER A 91 -11.34 5.27 -8.69
N LEU A 92 -10.11 4.91 -9.08
CA LEU A 92 -8.88 5.38 -8.44
C LEU A 92 -8.71 6.89 -8.66
N LEU A 93 -8.88 7.36 -9.90
CA LEU A 93 -8.80 8.78 -10.22
C LEU A 93 -9.87 9.59 -9.45
N ALA A 94 -11.10 9.11 -9.44
CA ALA A 94 -12.18 9.73 -8.69
C ALA A 94 -11.87 9.78 -7.18
N ALA A 95 -11.31 8.71 -6.62
CA ALA A 95 -10.92 8.71 -5.21
C ALA A 95 -9.81 9.73 -4.93
N MET A 96 -8.88 9.95 -5.86
CA MET A 96 -7.81 10.94 -5.74
C MET A 96 -8.32 12.38 -5.86
N ASP A 97 -9.32 12.62 -6.71
CA ASP A 97 -10.00 13.93 -6.79
C ASP A 97 -10.74 14.24 -5.48
N VAL A 98 -11.52 13.28 -4.96
CA VAL A 98 -12.22 13.42 -3.67
C VAL A 98 -11.21 13.55 -2.51
N GLN A 99 -10.07 12.87 -2.59
CA GLN A 99 -8.99 12.99 -1.60
C GLN A 99 -8.47 14.43 -1.55
N LYS A 100 -8.21 15.06 -2.71
CA LYS A 100 -7.74 16.45 -2.77
C LYS A 100 -8.76 17.43 -2.18
N GLU A 101 -10.05 17.17 -2.38
CA GLU A 101 -11.13 18.01 -1.84
C GLU A 101 -11.26 17.86 -0.32
N LEU A 102 -11.20 16.63 0.21
CA LEU A 102 -11.54 16.34 1.61
C LEU A 102 -10.34 16.18 2.55
N GLY A 103 -9.12 16.07 2.02
CA GLY A 103 -7.93 15.73 2.81
C GLY A 103 -8.02 14.35 3.48
N ALA A 104 -8.67 13.38 2.84
CA ALA A 104 -8.95 12.06 3.40
C ALA A 104 -7.74 11.11 3.35
N ASP A 105 -7.73 10.11 4.24
CA ASP A 105 -6.89 8.92 4.08
C ASP A 105 -7.51 7.99 2.99
N LEU A 106 -6.69 7.19 2.31
CA LEU A 106 -7.12 6.38 1.16
C LEU A 106 -6.76 4.89 1.35
N ILE A 107 -7.74 4.02 1.15
CA ILE A 107 -7.56 2.59 0.92
C ILE A 107 -7.75 2.34 -0.57
N THR A 108 -6.81 1.65 -1.21
CA THR A 108 -7.02 1.21 -2.60
C THR A 108 -7.19 -0.30 -2.65
N LEU A 109 -8.36 -0.76 -3.10
CA LEU A 109 -8.56 -2.18 -3.37
C LEU A 109 -7.87 -2.60 -4.67
N PRO A 110 -7.51 -3.89 -4.82
CA PRO A 110 -6.77 -4.39 -5.98
C PRO A 110 -7.41 -4.09 -7.34
N LEU A 111 -6.57 -3.83 -8.34
CA LEU A 111 -6.94 -3.76 -9.75
C LEU A 111 -5.93 -4.56 -10.58
N SER A 112 -6.32 -4.95 -11.80
CA SER A 112 -5.43 -5.65 -12.72
C SER A 112 -4.69 -4.69 -13.66
N LYS A 113 -3.36 -4.67 -13.60
CA LYS A 113 -2.52 -3.90 -14.52
C LYS A 113 -2.79 -4.29 -15.98
N GLU A 114 -2.95 -5.59 -16.24
CA GLU A 114 -3.24 -6.12 -17.57
C GLU A 114 -4.54 -5.55 -18.15
N TRP A 115 -5.63 -5.61 -17.37
CA TRP A 115 -6.94 -5.14 -17.85
C TRP A 115 -7.04 -3.62 -17.94
N VAL A 116 -6.34 -2.89 -17.07
CA VAL A 116 -6.20 -1.43 -17.19
C VAL A 116 -5.46 -1.05 -18.49
N GLN A 117 -4.37 -1.76 -18.81
CA GLN A 117 -3.64 -1.52 -20.06
C GLN A 117 -4.47 -1.90 -21.30
N LYS A 118 -5.20 -3.04 -21.25
CA LYS A 118 -6.14 -3.45 -22.30
C LYS A 118 -7.30 -2.47 -22.50
N ALA A 119 -7.59 -1.63 -21.50
CA ALA A 119 -8.56 -0.53 -21.61
C ALA A 119 -8.02 0.70 -22.38
N GLY A 120 -6.78 0.66 -22.86
CA GLY A 120 -6.14 1.75 -23.60
C GLY A 120 -5.34 2.72 -22.73
N ILE A 121 -5.23 2.47 -21.41
CA ILE A 121 -4.46 3.30 -20.49
C ILE A 121 -3.00 2.85 -20.52
N LYS A 122 -2.30 3.27 -21.59
CA LYS A 122 -0.90 2.92 -21.83
C LYS A 122 -0.02 3.53 -20.74
N GLY A 123 0.99 2.78 -20.30
CA GLY A 123 1.95 3.25 -19.30
C GLY A 123 1.50 3.13 -17.85
N PHE A 124 0.30 2.58 -17.58
CA PHE A 124 -0.13 2.29 -16.21
C PHE A 124 0.80 1.27 -15.54
N ARG A 125 1.46 1.69 -14.46
CA ARG A 125 2.43 0.88 -13.69
C ARG A 125 1.87 0.32 -12.39
N GLY A 126 0.84 0.94 -11.83
CA GLY A 126 0.23 0.55 -10.57
C GLY A 126 -0.28 1.75 -9.78
N HIS A 127 -0.88 1.47 -8.62
CA HIS A 127 -1.40 2.49 -7.72
C HIS A 127 -0.33 3.49 -7.28
N THR A 128 0.83 3.00 -6.84
CA THR A 128 1.89 3.84 -6.26
C THR A 128 2.41 4.85 -7.28
N GLU A 129 2.66 4.41 -8.52
CA GLU A 129 3.14 5.29 -9.59
C GLU A 129 2.08 6.30 -10.02
N THR A 130 0.81 5.87 -10.14
CA THR A 130 -0.30 6.79 -10.45
C THR A 130 -0.46 7.87 -9.37
N LEU A 131 -0.34 7.50 -8.10
CA LEU A 131 -0.37 8.46 -6.99
C LEU A 131 0.84 9.41 -7.05
N ALA A 132 2.05 8.87 -7.25
CA ALA A 132 3.27 9.67 -7.35
C ALA A 132 3.17 10.74 -8.46
N GLU A 133 2.65 10.37 -9.63
CA GLU A 133 2.47 11.27 -10.77
C GLU A 133 1.41 12.34 -10.48
N PHE A 134 0.24 11.95 -9.97
CA PHE A 134 -0.87 12.87 -9.74
C PHE A 134 -0.62 13.89 -8.62
N TYR A 135 0.07 13.47 -7.56
CA TYR A 135 0.47 14.36 -6.46
C TYR A 135 1.83 15.02 -6.69
N LYS A 136 2.54 14.64 -7.77
CA LYS A 136 3.88 15.12 -8.15
C LYS A 136 4.90 14.96 -7.02
N ARG A 137 4.95 13.76 -6.42
CA ARG A 137 5.81 13.45 -5.27
C ARG A 137 6.52 12.11 -5.44
N PRO A 138 7.78 12.00 -4.96
CA PRO A 138 8.41 10.71 -4.81
C PRO A 138 7.63 9.90 -3.76
N THR A 139 7.40 8.63 -4.05
CA THR A 139 6.71 7.73 -3.11
C THR A 139 7.54 6.47 -2.88
N PHE A 140 7.37 5.89 -1.70
CA PHE A 140 8.09 4.69 -1.29
C PHE A 140 7.12 3.67 -0.72
N MET A 141 7.32 2.40 -1.05
CA MET A 141 6.57 1.29 -0.48
C MET A 141 7.07 1.01 0.93
N MET A 142 6.16 0.83 1.87
CA MET A 142 6.43 0.24 3.18
C MET A 142 5.42 -0.86 3.45
N MET A 143 5.90 -2.08 3.60
CA MET A 143 5.09 -3.18 4.13
C MET A 143 5.01 -3.02 5.64
N SER A 144 3.81 -3.07 6.19
CA SER A 144 3.56 -2.81 7.61
C SER A 144 2.66 -3.88 8.20
N GLY A 145 3.16 -4.56 9.22
CA GLY A 145 2.46 -5.59 9.96
C GLY A 145 2.43 -5.29 11.46
N GLU A 146 2.07 -6.30 12.24
CA GLU A 146 2.06 -6.20 13.70
C GLU A 146 3.47 -6.33 14.30
N LYS A 147 4.28 -7.24 13.77
CA LYS A 147 5.63 -7.56 14.27
C LYS A 147 6.73 -6.92 13.44
N LEU A 148 6.48 -6.64 12.16
CA LEU A 148 7.50 -6.24 11.21
C LEU A 148 7.03 -5.11 10.29
N ASN A 149 7.87 -4.08 10.14
CA ASN A 149 7.75 -3.09 9.05
C ASN A 149 8.99 -3.16 8.16
N VAL A 150 8.79 -3.13 6.84
CA VAL A 150 9.87 -3.24 5.85
C VAL A 150 9.69 -2.22 4.73
N ILE A 151 10.77 -1.51 4.38
CA ILE A 151 10.87 -0.74 3.14
C ILE A 151 11.85 -1.45 2.21
N PRO A 152 11.39 -2.03 1.10
CA PRO A 152 12.28 -2.47 0.03
C PRO A 152 12.78 -1.25 -0.76
N LEU A 153 14.10 -1.07 -0.81
CA LEU A 153 14.78 0.02 -1.52
C LEU A 153 14.69 -0.14 -3.04
N THR A 154 14.55 -1.38 -3.51
CA THR A 154 14.17 -1.69 -4.89
C THR A 154 12.94 -2.61 -4.87
N THR A 155 11.97 -2.35 -5.74
CA THR A 155 10.68 -3.06 -5.76
C THR A 155 10.61 -4.05 -6.93
N HIS A 156 9.76 -3.79 -7.92
CA HIS A 156 9.47 -4.71 -9.03
C HIS A 156 10.51 -4.61 -10.15
N VAL A 157 11.76 -5.01 -9.86
CA VAL A 157 12.86 -5.02 -10.82
C VAL A 157 13.53 -6.40 -10.86
N PRO A 158 14.11 -6.83 -12.00
CA PRO A 158 14.90 -8.06 -12.04
C PRO A 158 16.06 -8.01 -11.03
N LEU A 159 16.38 -9.13 -10.39
CA LEU A 159 17.44 -9.19 -9.38
C LEU A 159 18.79 -8.66 -9.91
N LYS A 160 19.11 -8.96 -11.18
CA LYS A 160 20.32 -8.46 -11.87
C LYS A 160 20.41 -6.92 -11.95
N ASP A 161 19.29 -6.21 -11.83
CA ASP A 161 19.21 -4.76 -11.95
C ASP A 161 19.21 -4.05 -10.57
N VAL A 162 19.20 -4.79 -9.45
CA VAL A 162 19.11 -4.22 -8.10
C VAL A 162 20.24 -3.22 -7.81
N VAL A 163 21.50 -3.57 -8.07
CA VAL A 163 22.65 -2.67 -7.86
C VAL A 163 22.50 -1.39 -8.70
N LYS A 164 22.07 -1.54 -9.95
CA LYS A 164 21.86 -0.42 -10.87
C LYS A 164 20.78 0.54 -10.39
N GLU A 165 19.70 0.02 -9.81
CA GLU A 165 18.60 0.85 -9.28
C GLU A 165 18.95 1.46 -7.93
N LEU A 166 19.68 0.74 -7.06
CA LEU A 166 20.19 1.30 -5.80
C LEU A 166 21.13 2.49 -6.03
N LYS A 167 21.94 2.47 -7.10
CA LYS A 167 22.79 3.62 -7.49
C LYS A 167 21.99 4.89 -7.80
N LYS A 168 20.73 4.76 -8.21
CA LYS A 168 19.83 5.89 -8.51
C LYS A 168 18.90 6.23 -7.35
N PHE A 169 18.96 5.47 -6.25
CA PHE A 169 18.01 5.59 -5.16
C PHE A 169 18.13 6.95 -4.46
N SER A 170 16.99 7.63 -4.29
CA SER A 170 16.96 8.95 -3.68
C SER A 170 16.82 8.88 -2.15
N TRP A 171 17.96 8.74 -1.47
CA TRP A 171 18.03 8.69 0.00
C TRP A 171 17.46 9.91 0.71
N LYS A 172 17.61 11.10 0.10
CA LYS A 172 17.07 12.34 0.66
C LYS A 172 15.54 12.36 0.64
N GLU A 173 14.95 11.88 -0.45
CA GLU A 173 13.49 11.82 -0.57
C GLU A 173 12.91 10.71 0.32
N LEU A 174 13.60 9.57 0.47
CA LEU A 174 13.22 8.56 1.46
C LEU A 174 13.22 9.15 2.88
N ALA A 175 14.30 9.84 3.27
CA ALA A 175 14.39 10.46 4.59
C ALA A 175 13.24 11.44 4.84
N LYS A 176 12.90 12.30 3.87
CA LYS A 176 11.74 13.21 3.97
C LYS A 176 10.43 12.44 4.13
N ALA A 177 10.20 11.42 3.31
CA ALA A 177 9.00 10.59 3.33
C ALA A 177 8.82 9.84 4.66
N MET A 178 9.93 9.38 5.26
CA MET A 178 9.93 8.74 6.57
C MET A 178 9.65 9.76 7.67
N THR A 179 10.26 10.95 7.63
CA THR A 179 10.03 12.02 8.61
C THR A 179 8.59 12.50 8.63
N SER A 180 7.94 12.60 7.46
CA SER A 180 6.53 13.01 7.37
C SER A 180 5.53 11.90 7.71
N SER A 181 6.00 10.65 7.84
CA SER A 181 5.13 9.51 8.10
C SER A 181 4.71 9.45 9.57
N ARG A 182 3.39 9.44 9.81
CA ARG A 182 2.84 9.24 11.16
C ARG A 182 3.15 7.87 11.78
N PHE A 183 3.60 6.91 10.96
CA PHE A 183 3.94 5.54 11.36
C PHE A 183 5.41 5.37 11.76
N LEU A 184 6.27 6.33 11.44
CA LEU A 184 7.72 6.24 11.64
C LEU A 184 8.23 7.34 12.57
N LYS A 185 7.66 7.41 13.78
CA LYS A 185 8.11 8.33 14.83
C LYS A 185 9.34 7.76 15.52
N ASN A 186 10.52 8.31 15.21
CA ASN A 186 11.82 7.92 15.79
C ASN A 186 12.11 6.39 15.74
N PRO A 187 11.95 5.71 14.58
CA PRO A 187 12.14 4.27 14.50
C PRO A 187 13.61 3.89 14.72
N LYS A 188 13.85 2.77 15.39
CA LYS A 188 15.08 1.99 15.33
C LYS A 188 15.10 1.23 14.01
N ILE A 189 16.10 1.50 13.18
CA ILE A 189 16.17 0.99 11.81
C ILE A 189 17.29 -0.05 11.68
N ALA A 190 16.93 -1.25 11.24
CA ALA A 190 17.88 -2.22 10.70
C ALA A 190 18.04 -1.95 9.20
N TYR A 191 19.25 -1.62 8.77
CA TYR A 191 19.58 -1.52 7.35
C TYR A 191 20.31 -2.78 6.92
N LEU A 192 19.70 -3.55 6.02
CA LEU A 192 20.24 -4.83 5.57
C LEU A 192 21.31 -4.65 4.50
N GLY A 193 22.36 -5.48 4.58
CA GLY A 193 23.35 -5.64 3.51
C GLY A 193 22.71 -6.12 2.21
N LEU A 194 23.37 -5.85 1.10
CA LEU A 194 22.96 -6.36 -0.21
C LEU A 194 23.47 -7.78 -0.41
N ASN A 195 24.74 -7.98 -0.05
CA ASN A 195 25.46 -9.23 -0.21
C ASN A 195 25.27 -10.15 1.00
N PRO A 196 25.47 -11.47 0.83
CA PRO A 196 25.58 -12.40 1.96
C PRO A 196 26.55 -11.88 3.01
N HIS A 197 26.20 -12.05 4.29
CA HIS A 197 27.02 -11.63 5.43
C HIS A 197 27.35 -10.12 5.42
N ALA A 198 26.52 -9.30 4.77
CA ALA A 198 26.79 -7.89 4.56
C ALA A 198 28.19 -7.63 3.97
N GLY A 199 28.57 -8.44 2.97
CA GLY A 199 29.80 -8.29 2.21
C GLY A 199 31.04 -8.90 2.84
N GLU A 200 30.96 -9.46 4.06
CA GLU A 200 32.08 -10.13 4.75
C GLU A 200 33.37 -9.29 4.75
N GLY A 201 33.23 -8.01 5.09
CA GLY A 201 34.36 -7.06 5.10
C GLY A 201 34.94 -6.75 3.71
N GLY A 202 34.15 -6.91 2.64
CA GLY A 202 34.56 -6.67 1.26
C GLY A 202 34.97 -7.92 0.49
N LYS A 203 34.94 -9.10 1.12
CA LYS A 203 35.26 -10.38 0.46
C LYS A 203 34.14 -10.86 -0.47
N ILE A 204 32.91 -10.44 -0.21
CA ILE A 204 31.71 -10.81 -0.99
C ILE A 204 31.06 -9.52 -1.50
N GLY A 205 31.71 -8.85 -2.44
CA GLY A 205 31.25 -7.55 -2.96
C GLY A 205 31.62 -6.38 -2.04
N ASP A 206 31.50 -5.17 -2.56
CA ASP A 206 31.90 -3.93 -1.89
C ASP A 206 30.74 -2.93 -1.73
N GLU A 207 29.53 -3.31 -2.17
CA GLU A 207 28.35 -2.45 -2.19
C GLU A 207 27.97 -1.93 -0.79
N GLU A 208 28.23 -2.68 0.28
CA GLU A 208 28.01 -2.23 1.66
C GLU A 208 28.82 -0.97 2.00
N SER A 209 30.11 -0.98 1.66
CA SER A 209 31.04 0.11 2.01
C SER A 209 30.98 1.28 1.03
N THR A 210 30.53 1.03 -0.20
CA THR A 210 30.44 2.05 -1.26
C THR A 210 29.02 2.60 -1.39
N LEU A 211 28.06 1.77 -1.79
CA LEU A 211 26.70 2.15 -2.15
C LEU A 211 25.81 2.34 -0.92
N LEU A 212 25.77 1.36 -0.02
CA LEU A 212 24.86 1.40 1.13
C LEU A 212 25.32 2.41 2.18
N ALA A 213 26.62 2.59 2.38
CA ALA A 213 27.19 3.59 3.29
C ALA A 213 26.69 5.02 3.01
N ILE A 214 26.44 5.36 1.75
CA ILE A 214 25.85 6.66 1.36
C ILE A 214 24.47 6.84 2.00
N GLY A 215 23.61 5.82 1.92
CA GLY A 215 22.27 5.84 2.48
C GLY A 215 22.27 5.96 4.00
N ALA A 216 23.11 5.16 4.67
CA ALA A 216 23.26 5.22 6.13
C ALA A 216 23.70 6.61 6.59
N LYS A 217 24.64 7.25 5.89
CA LYS A 217 25.10 8.62 6.19
C LYS A 217 23.96 9.64 6.05
N VAL A 218 23.16 9.55 4.98
CA VAL A 218 22.03 10.47 4.75
C VAL A 218 20.96 10.32 5.83
N LEU A 219 20.58 9.08 6.17
CA LEU A 219 19.55 8.81 7.17
C LEU A 219 19.99 9.22 8.59
N ARG A 220 21.24 8.94 8.97
CA ARG A 220 21.80 9.40 10.26
C ARG A 220 21.88 10.93 10.33
N LYS A 221 22.22 11.60 9.22
CA LYS A 221 22.17 13.08 9.14
C LYS A 221 20.75 13.62 9.34
N ALA A 222 19.74 12.89 8.85
CA ALA A 222 18.33 13.16 9.11
C ALA A 222 17.84 12.72 10.51
N LYS A 223 18.77 12.36 11.41
CA LYS A 223 18.52 12.00 12.83
C LYS A 223 17.79 10.67 13.04
N PHE A 224 17.75 9.79 12.03
CA PHE A 224 17.27 8.43 12.22
C PHE A 224 18.30 7.55 12.93
N SER A 225 17.83 6.64 13.80
CA SER A 225 18.66 5.64 14.47
C SER A 225 18.86 4.45 13.55
N VAL A 226 19.96 4.44 12.78
CA VAL A 226 20.25 3.43 11.75
C VAL A 226 21.43 2.55 12.15
N GLU A 227 21.18 1.26 12.28
CA GLU A 227 22.17 0.21 12.47
C GLU A 227 22.34 -0.62 11.21
N GLY A 228 23.58 -0.95 10.88
CA GLY A 228 23.94 -1.70 9.67
C GLY A 228 24.90 -0.97 8.73
N PRO A 229 25.25 -1.59 7.58
CA PRO A 229 24.59 -2.80 7.02
C PRO A 229 24.66 -4.05 7.91
N LEU A 230 23.54 -4.76 8.08
CA LEU A 230 23.40 -6.01 8.85
C LEU A 230 23.22 -7.21 7.91
N SER A 231 23.71 -8.38 8.28
CA SER A 231 23.43 -9.59 7.49
C SER A 231 21.95 -9.95 7.55
N ALA A 232 21.30 -10.05 6.38
CA ALA A 232 19.85 -10.20 6.29
C ALA A 232 19.35 -11.52 6.90
N ASP A 233 20.08 -12.61 6.71
CA ASP A 233 19.74 -13.93 7.30
C ASP A 233 19.78 -13.93 8.83
N SER A 234 20.69 -13.17 9.45
CA SER A 234 20.79 -13.01 10.90
C SER A 234 19.76 -12.02 11.47
N ALA A 235 19.36 -11.02 10.68
CA ALA A 235 18.52 -9.90 11.14
C ALA A 235 17.07 -10.31 11.45
N PHE A 236 16.60 -11.43 10.87
CA PHE A 236 15.23 -11.93 11.04
C PHE A 236 15.13 -13.17 11.95
N LEU A 237 16.24 -13.61 12.56
CA LEU A 237 16.23 -14.80 13.42
C LEU A 237 15.38 -14.58 14.68
N PRO A 238 14.73 -15.63 15.21
CA PRO A 238 14.17 -15.60 16.55
C PRO A 238 15.24 -15.18 17.57
N GLY A 239 14.95 -14.16 18.38
CA GLY A 239 15.89 -13.62 19.37
C GLY A 239 16.91 -12.61 18.82
N ALA A 240 16.87 -12.30 17.51
CA ALA A 240 17.61 -11.17 16.96
C ALA A 240 17.17 -9.85 17.63
N LYS A 241 18.06 -8.85 17.57
CA LYS A 241 17.77 -7.52 18.11
C LYS A 241 16.50 -6.95 17.44
N PRO A 242 15.52 -6.45 18.22
CA PRO A 242 14.30 -5.92 17.64
C PRO A 242 14.53 -4.53 17.02
N TYR A 243 13.90 -4.31 15.86
CA TYR A 243 13.87 -3.04 15.15
C TYR A 243 12.44 -2.69 14.74
N ASP A 244 12.13 -1.40 14.69
CA ASP A 244 10.81 -0.90 14.31
C ASP A 244 10.62 -0.91 12.79
N LEU A 245 11.73 -0.81 12.04
CA LEU A 245 11.76 -0.75 10.59
C LEU A 245 13.00 -1.44 10.02
N TYR A 246 12.81 -2.22 8.97
CA TYR A 246 13.88 -2.84 8.19
C TYR A 246 13.96 -2.20 6.82
N LEU A 247 15.16 -1.76 6.42
CA LEU A 247 15.45 -1.33 5.05
C LEU A 247 16.08 -2.50 4.31
N ALA A 248 15.32 -3.11 3.40
CA ALA A 248 15.77 -4.22 2.57
C ALA A 248 16.31 -3.71 1.24
N SER A 249 17.48 -4.18 0.82
CA SER A 249 18.12 -3.78 -0.44
C SER A 249 17.28 -4.16 -1.68
N TYR A 250 16.50 -5.24 -1.59
CA TYR A 250 15.57 -5.67 -2.64
C TYR A 250 14.28 -6.27 -2.09
N HIS A 251 13.28 -6.37 -2.96
CA HIS A 251 11.92 -6.80 -2.64
C HIS A 251 11.88 -8.10 -1.82
N ASP A 252 12.39 -9.21 -2.36
CA ASP A 252 12.24 -10.52 -1.72
C ASP A 252 13.05 -10.66 -0.42
N GLN A 253 14.16 -9.92 -0.27
CA GLN A 253 14.93 -9.88 0.98
C GLN A 253 14.07 -9.45 2.17
N GLY A 254 13.15 -8.50 1.92
CA GLY A 254 12.26 -7.96 2.93
C GLY A 254 10.92 -8.68 3.00
N LEU A 255 10.38 -9.08 1.84
CA LEU A 255 9.01 -9.56 1.76
C LEU A 255 8.85 -11.04 2.09
N ILE A 256 9.87 -11.87 1.89
CA ILE A 256 9.85 -13.26 2.36
C ILE A 256 9.64 -13.33 3.89
N PRO A 257 10.48 -12.68 4.73
CA PRO A 257 10.27 -12.71 6.18
C PRO A 257 8.98 -11.99 6.59
N PHE A 258 8.61 -10.90 5.92
CA PHE A 258 7.33 -10.22 6.16
C PHE A 258 6.12 -11.14 5.97
N LYS A 259 6.03 -11.83 4.83
CA LYS A 259 4.92 -12.75 4.55
C LYS A 259 4.89 -13.93 5.50
N LEU A 260 6.05 -14.44 5.93
CA LEU A 260 6.16 -15.52 6.91
C LEU A 260 5.63 -15.09 8.28
N LEU A 261 5.93 -13.87 8.73
CA LEU A 261 5.59 -13.39 10.07
C LEU A 261 4.20 -12.77 10.19
N GLU A 262 3.74 -12.07 9.15
CA GLU A 262 2.50 -11.29 9.15
C GLU A 262 1.34 -11.98 8.43
N GLY A 263 1.65 -12.93 7.55
CA GLY A 263 0.65 -13.61 6.73
C GLY A 263 -0.23 -12.63 5.96
N LYS A 264 -1.55 -12.71 6.19
CA LYS A 264 -2.57 -11.91 5.49
C LYS A 264 -2.89 -10.56 6.15
N LYS A 265 -2.34 -10.29 7.34
CA LYS A 265 -2.58 -9.04 8.09
C LYS A 265 -1.69 -7.89 7.64
N GLY A 266 -0.63 -8.20 6.90
CA GLY A 266 0.28 -7.20 6.36
C GLY A 266 -0.42 -6.26 5.38
N VAL A 267 -0.13 -4.96 5.50
CA VAL A 267 -0.65 -3.92 4.59
C VAL A 267 0.50 -3.19 3.90
N ASN A 268 0.26 -2.75 2.67
CA ASN A 268 1.16 -1.85 1.97
C ASN A 268 0.80 -0.39 2.30
N ILE A 269 1.75 0.37 2.81
CA ILE A 269 1.64 1.81 3.06
C ILE A 269 2.50 2.56 2.04
N THR A 270 1.93 3.59 1.42
CA THR A 270 2.68 4.48 0.52
C THR A 270 3.19 5.69 1.29
N LEU A 271 4.51 5.78 1.46
CA LEU A 271 5.18 6.94 2.06
C LEU A 271 5.41 8.05 1.03
N GLY A 272 5.54 9.29 1.50
CA GLY A 272 5.86 10.46 0.68
C GLY A 272 4.64 11.31 0.27
N LEU A 273 3.42 10.80 0.48
CA LEU A 273 2.18 11.55 0.32
C LEU A 273 1.87 12.39 1.57
N ASP A 274 1.07 13.45 1.41
CA ASP A 274 0.60 14.29 2.55
C ASP A 274 -0.55 13.65 3.34
N PHE A 275 -1.02 12.49 2.90
CA PHE A 275 -2.09 11.72 3.52
C PHE A 275 -1.66 10.25 3.59
N THR A 276 -2.33 9.46 4.42
CA THR A 276 -2.03 8.03 4.45
C THR A 276 -2.77 7.33 3.33
N ARG A 277 -2.02 6.64 2.46
CA ARG A 277 -2.58 5.60 1.59
C ARG A 277 -2.14 4.22 2.07
N VAL A 278 -3.11 3.33 2.28
CA VAL A 278 -2.89 1.91 2.57
C VAL A 278 -3.56 1.01 1.52
N SER A 279 -3.10 -0.23 1.40
CA SER A 279 -3.67 -1.20 0.47
C SER A 279 -3.44 -2.62 0.98
N PRO A 280 -4.43 -3.52 0.82
CA PRO A 280 -4.24 -4.94 1.10
C PRO A 280 -3.13 -5.52 0.23
N ASP A 281 -2.39 -6.48 0.79
CA ASP A 281 -1.25 -7.12 0.13
C ASP A 281 -1.65 -8.41 -0.62
N HIS A 282 -2.72 -8.31 -1.42
CA HIS A 282 -3.21 -9.37 -2.30
C HIS A 282 -3.63 -8.79 -3.67
N GLY A 283 -3.79 -9.67 -4.67
CA GLY A 283 -4.25 -9.31 -6.02
C GLY A 283 -5.77 -9.31 -6.15
N THR A 284 -6.25 -9.27 -7.41
CA THR A 284 -7.68 -9.29 -7.75
C THR A 284 -8.34 -10.66 -7.60
N ALA A 285 -7.58 -11.76 -7.64
CA ALA A 285 -8.07 -13.12 -7.43
C ALA A 285 -9.37 -13.46 -8.22
N PHE A 286 -9.37 -13.15 -9.53
CA PHE A 286 -10.55 -13.33 -10.40
C PHE A 286 -11.07 -14.76 -10.43
N ASP A 287 -10.19 -15.74 -10.27
CA ASP A 287 -10.48 -17.17 -10.27
C ASP A 287 -11.38 -17.62 -9.10
N ILE A 288 -11.40 -16.87 -8.00
CA ILE A 288 -12.26 -17.13 -6.84
C ILE A 288 -13.38 -16.10 -6.66
N ALA A 289 -13.44 -15.08 -7.50
CA ALA A 289 -14.45 -14.03 -7.41
C ALA A 289 -15.87 -14.60 -7.61
N GLY A 290 -16.76 -14.30 -6.67
CA GLY A 290 -18.13 -14.80 -6.63
C GLY A 290 -18.31 -16.19 -6.03
N LYS A 291 -17.24 -16.80 -5.48
CA LYS A 291 -17.30 -18.12 -4.83
C LYS A 291 -17.55 -18.04 -3.31
N GLY A 292 -17.54 -16.85 -2.71
CA GLY A 292 -17.78 -16.65 -1.28
C GLY A 292 -16.64 -17.09 -0.36
N ILE A 293 -15.43 -17.29 -0.90
CA ILE A 293 -14.25 -17.79 -0.17
C ILE A 293 -13.12 -16.76 -0.02
N SER A 294 -13.39 -15.49 -0.35
CA SER A 294 -12.44 -14.39 -0.17
C SER A 294 -12.23 -14.08 1.31
N ASP A 295 -11.01 -13.73 1.70
CA ASP A 295 -10.65 -13.41 3.09
C ASP A 295 -10.53 -11.88 3.30
N PRO A 296 -11.41 -11.25 4.10
CA PRO A 296 -11.41 -9.79 4.32
C PRO A 296 -10.29 -9.27 5.22
N THR A 297 -9.45 -10.14 5.80
CA THR A 297 -8.43 -9.78 6.80
C THR A 297 -7.55 -8.61 6.37
N GLY A 298 -7.12 -8.57 5.10
CA GLY A 298 -6.26 -7.49 4.60
C GLY A 298 -6.96 -6.13 4.53
N LEU A 299 -8.25 -6.10 4.16
CA LEU A 299 -9.06 -4.87 4.17
C LEU A 299 -9.33 -4.39 5.60
N ILE A 300 -9.64 -5.32 6.51
CA ILE A 300 -9.83 -5.00 7.93
C ILE A 300 -8.54 -4.43 8.53
N SER A 301 -7.39 -5.03 8.25
CA SER A 301 -6.08 -4.54 8.70
C SER A 301 -5.77 -3.13 8.16
N CYS A 302 -6.20 -2.82 6.93
CA CYS A 302 -6.09 -1.47 6.38
C CYS A 302 -6.95 -0.47 7.17
N LEU A 303 -8.20 -0.84 7.48
CA LEU A 303 -9.11 0.00 8.26
C LEU A 303 -8.57 0.25 9.67
N GLU A 304 -8.08 -0.80 10.34
CA GLU A 304 -7.45 -0.72 11.66
C GLU A 304 -6.26 0.25 11.62
N ARG A 305 -5.35 0.09 10.65
CA ARG A 305 -4.18 0.98 10.52
C ARG A 305 -4.54 2.45 10.31
N LEU A 306 -5.68 2.73 9.66
CA LEU A 306 -6.16 4.10 9.47
C LEU A 306 -6.95 4.63 10.66
N THR A 307 -7.63 3.78 11.42
CA THR A 307 -8.57 4.21 12.47
C THR A 307 -7.96 4.20 13.86
N GLU A 308 -7.03 3.28 14.15
CA GLU A 308 -6.28 3.25 15.39
C GLU A 308 -5.69 4.64 15.70
N ASN A 309 -5.94 5.10 16.93
CA ASN A 309 -5.18 6.21 17.47
C ASN A 309 -3.76 5.69 17.65
N THR A 310 -2.77 6.36 17.08
CA THR A 310 -1.34 6.07 17.23
C THR A 310 -0.85 6.37 18.66
N LYS A 311 -1.55 5.85 19.67
CA LYS A 311 -0.95 5.50 20.94
C LYS A 311 -0.09 4.29 20.64
N THR A 312 1.16 4.58 20.33
CA THR A 312 2.31 3.68 20.49
C THR A 312 1.98 2.55 21.45
N LYS A 313 1.91 1.31 20.95
CA LYS A 313 2.04 0.14 21.83
C LYS A 313 3.35 0.35 22.63
N PRO A 314 3.31 0.12 23.96
CA PRO A 314 4.39 0.46 24.88
C PRO A 314 5.72 -0.20 24.52
#